data_AF-A0A0R3BDG4-F1
#
_entry.id   AF-A0A0R3BDG4-F1
#
_cell.length_a   1.000
_cell.length_b   1.000
_cell.length_c   1.000
_cell.angle_alpha   90.00
_cell.angle_beta   90.00
_cell.angle_gamma   90.00
#
_symmetry.space_group_name_H-M   'P 1'
#
loop_
_entity.id
_entity.type
_entity.pdbx_description
1 polymer ?
#
loop_
_entity_poly.entity_id
_entity_poly.type
_entity_poly.pdbx_seq_one_letter_code
_entity_poly.pdbx_strand_id
1 'polypeptide(L)'
;MTVAFWCVLIAIFLPYLCTGVAKFSGGKFGPRQNHDPRAFLDTLEGFAKRAHNAQLNSFEVTPAFAAAVIIAHLAGTAELVTINVLAVLFITSRLLYIICYLADWAILRSLVWAVGMALIASFFFVSI
;
A
#
# COMPACT_ATOMS: atom_id res chain seq x y z
N MET A 1 -4.95 -16.97 -13.60
CA MET A 1 -4.80 -15.68 -12.91
C MET A 1 -3.38 -15.18 -13.13
N THR A 2 -3.21 -13.94 -13.56
CA THR A 2 -1.89 -13.34 -13.86
C THR A 2 -1.19 -12.96 -12.56
N VAL A 3 0.14 -12.81 -12.59
CA VAL A 3 0.92 -12.36 -11.43
C VAL A 3 0.43 -10.99 -10.95
N ALA A 4 0.09 -10.10 -11.88
CA ALA A 4 -0.45 -8.79 -11.57
C ALA A 4 -1.75 -8.83 -10.73
N PHE A 5 -2.67 -9.76 -10.98
CA PHE A 5 -3.87 -9.89 -10.13
C PHE A 5 -3.56 -10.42 -8.73
N TRP A 6 -2.55 -11.28 -8.57
CA TRP A 6 -2.04 -11.64 -7.25
C TRP A 6 -1.42 -10.45 -6.53
N CYS A 7 -0.72 -9.57 -7.25
CA CYS A 7 -0.23 -8.31 -6.68
C CYS A 7 -1.37 -7.42 -6.20
N VAL A 8 -2.47 -7.30 -6.96
CA VAL A 8 -3.67 -6.56 -6.52
C VAL A 8 -4.22 -7.14 -5.21
N LEU A 9 -4.32 -8.47 -5.12
CA LEU A 9 -4.74 -9.14 -3.87
C LEU A 9 -3.82 -8.78 -2.71
N ILE A 10 -2.50 -8.87 -2.90
CA ILE A 10 -1.51 -8.51 -1.87
C ILE A 10 -1.66 -7.04 -1.45
N ALA A 11 -1.81 -6.11 -2.41
CA ALA A 11 -2.00 -4.69 -2.12
C ALA A 11 -3.27 -4.40 -1.31
N ILE A 12 -4.33 -5.17 -1.50
CA ILE A 12 -5.58 -5.07 -0.72
C ILE A 12 -5.35 -5.49 0.74
N PHE A 13 -4.55 -6.54 0.98
CA PHE A 13 -4.30 -7.04 2.33
C PHE A 13 -3.22 -6.25 3.10
N LEU A 14 -2.32 -5.58 2.40
CA LEU A 14 -1.18 -4.89 3.01
C LEU A 14 -1.54 -3.80 4.06
N PRO A 15 -2.57 -2.94 3.86
CA PRO A 15 -3.00 -1.98 4.88
C PRO A 15 -3.49 -2.64 6.18
N TYR A 16 -4.09 -3.83 6.09
CA TYR A 16 -4.56 -4.57 7.27
C TYR A 16 -3.39 -5.12 8.09
N LEU A 17 -2.28 -5.49 7.45
CA LEU A 17 -1.05 -5.83 8.16
C LEU A 17 -0.53 -4.63 8.97
N CYS A 18 -0.53 -3.44 8.37
CA CYS A 18 -0.18 -2.20 9.08
C CYS A 18 -1.15 -1.87 10.22
N THR A 19 -2.45 -2.19 10.05
CA THR A 19 -3.46 -2.07 11.13
C THR A 19 -3.10 -2.94 12.32
N GLY A 20 -2.71 -4.20 12.07
CA GLY A 20 -2.24 -5.12 13.11
C GLY A 20 -1.02 -4.54 13.84
N VAL A 21 -0.01 -4.10 13.10
CA VAL A 21 1.19 -3.48 13.68
C VAL A 21 0.84 -2.27 14.54
N ALA A 22 -0.03 -1.37 14.08
CA ALA A 22 -0.46 -0.20 14.84
C ALA A 22 -1.18 -0.57 16.15
N LYS A 23 -2.08 -1.57 16.10
CA LYS A 23 -2.84 -2.02 17.28
C LYS A 23 -1.95 -2.69 18.33
N PHE A 24 -1.05 -3.60 17.91
CA PHE A 24 -0.22 -4.36 18.84
C PHE A 24 0.97 -3.56 19.38
N SER A 25 1.51 -2.63 18.60
CA SER A 25 2.62 -1.76 19.07
C SER A 25 2.18 -0.63 20.00
N GLY A 26 0.88 -0.27 20.00
CA GLY A 26 0.33 0.75 20.89
C GLY A 26 0.13 0.31 22.35
N GLY A 27 0.30 -0.98 22.66
CA GLY A 27 0.30 -1.55 24.02
C GLY A 27 -1.01 -1.47 24.82
N LYS A 28 -2.00 -0.69 24.37
CA LYS A 28 -3.26 -0.38 25.08
C LYS A 28 -4.50 -0.93 24.36
N PHE A 29 -4.33 -1.76 23.33
CA PHE A 29 -5.44 -2.34 22.60
C PHE A 29 -6.06 -3.50 23.39
N GLY A 30 -7.32 -3.35 23.82
CA GLY A 30 -8.07 -4.35 24.57
C GLY A 30 -9.54 -4.43 24.16
N PRO A 31 -10.37 -5.23 24.86
CA PRO A 31 -11.78 -5.46 24.52
C PRO A 31 -12.59 -4.16 24.43
N ARG A 32 -12.33 -3.20 25.32
CA ARG A 32 -13.00 -1.89 25.33
C ARG A 32 -12.65 -1.03 24.11
N GLN A 33 -11.38 -1.06 23.68
CA GLN A 33 -10.90 -0.35 22.49
C GLN A 33 -11.36 -1.03 21.20
N ASN A 34 -11.73 -2.31 21.25
CA ASN A 34 -12.28 -3.01 20.09
C ASN A 34 -13.73 -2.59 19.77
N HIS A 35 -14.42 -1.89 20.66
CA HIS A 35 -15.74 -1.30 20.38
C HIS A 35 -15.63 -0.11 19.41
N ASP A 36 -14.55 0.66 19.50
CA ASP A 36 -14.22 1.71 18.53
C ASP A 36 -12.71 1.68 18.21
N PRO A 37 -12.29 0.80 17.30
CA PRO A 37 -10.88 0.65 16.96
C PRO A 37 -10.34 1.87 16.21
N ARG A 38 -11.18 2.68 15.54
CA ARG A 38 -10.71 3.86 14.80
C ARG A 38 -10.38 5.01 15.74
N ALA A 39 -11.28 5.29 16.69
CA ALA A 39 -10.99 6.28 17.74
C ALA A 39 -9.75 5.89 18.54
N PHE A 40 -9.53 4.59 18.81
CA PHE A 40 -8.28 4.14 19.43
C PHE A 40 -7.04 4.44 18.57
N LEU A 41 -7.08 4.15 17.27
CA LEU A 41 -5.95 4.40 16.37
C LEU A 41 -5.57 5.89 16.29
N ASP A 42 -6.54 6.80 16.43
CA ASP A 42 -6.30 8.26 16.47
C ASP A 42 -5.58 8.73 17.73
N THR A 43 -5.69 7.96 18.83
CA THR A 43 -4.98 8.24 20.10
C THR A 43 -3.54 7.72 20.12
N LEU A 44 -3.09 7.01 19.08
CA LEU A 44 -1.75 6.43 19.04
C LEU A 44 -0.67 7.51 18.88
N GLU A 45 0.50 7.25 19.46
CA GLU A 45 1.69 8.10 19.37
C GLU A 45 2.92 7.31 18.92
N GLY A 46 3.97 8.02 18.51
CA GLY A 46 5.26 7.43 18.13
C GLY A 46 5.16 6.39 17.00
N PHE A 47 5.76 5.22 17.23
CA PHE A 47 5.82 4.13 16.24
C PHE A 47 4.44 3.62 15.81
N ALA A 48 3.51 3.46 16.76
CA ALA A 48 2.16 2.98 16.49
C ALA A 48 1.36 3.97 15.61
N LYS A 49 1.56 5.28 15.84
CA LYS A 49 1.01 6.35 14.97
C LYS A 49 1.57 6.30 13.56
N ARG A 50 2.89 6.05 13.42
CA ARG A 50 3.53 5.90 12.11
C ARG A 50 2.95 4.70 11.34
N ALA A 51 2.71 3.57 12.01
CA ALA A 51 2.02 2.43 11.42
C ALA A 51 0.57 2.75 11.02
N HIS A 52 -0.14 3.54 11.84
CA HIS A 52 -1.49 4.02 11.51
C HIS A 52 -1.50 4.92 10.27
N ASN A 53 -0.58 5.87 10.17
CA ASN A 53 -0.52 6.72 8.99
C ASN A 53 -0.11 5.95 7.72
N ALA A 54 0.75 4.93 7.85
CA ALA A 54 1.13 4.06 6.75
C ALA A 54 -0.05 3.24 6.20
N GLN A 55 -0.95 2.74 7.06
CA GLN A 55 -2.17 2.06 6.58
C GLN A 55 -3.10 3.02 5.84
N LEU A 56 -3.30 4.25 6.33
CA LEU A 56 -4.21 5.23 5.70
C LEU A 56 -3.72 5.56 4.29
N ASN A 57 -2.43 5.86 4.14
CA ASN A 57 -1.86 6.11 2.82
C ASN A 57 -1.98 4.88 1.89
N SER A 58 -1.81 3.67 2.44
CA SER A 58 -1.95 2.45 1.65
C SER A 58 -3.40 2.25 1.17
N PHE A 59 -4.41 2.57 1.99
CA PHE A 59 -5.81 2.54 1.57
C PHE A 59 -6.14 3.57 0.49
N GLU A 60 -5.48 4.72 0.47
CA GLU A 60 -5.68 5.76 -0.57
C GLU A 60 -5.09 5.33 -1.92
N VAL A 61 -3.93 4.67 -1.92
CA VAL A 61 -3.18 4.35 -3.14
C VAL A 61 -3.62 3.02 -3.77
N THR A 62 -4.02 2.02 -2.97
CA THR A 62 -4.41 0.69 -3.48
C THR A 62 -5.54 0.73 -4.53
N PRO A 63 -6.62 1.53 -4.39
CA PRO A 63 -7.67 1.61 -5.40
C PRO A 63 -7.16 2.09 -6.76
N ALA A 64 -6.27 3.10 -6.77
CA ALA A 64 -5.67 3.60 -8.00
C ALA A 64 -4.81 2.54 -8.69
N PHE A 65 -4.02 1.79 -7.93
CA PHE A 65 -3.23 0.66 -8.44
C PHE A 65 -4.12 -0.46 -9.02
N ALA A 66 -5.17 -0.86 -8.29
CA ALA A 66 -6.09 -1.90 -8.76
C ALA A 66 -6.76 -1.50 -10.08
N ALA A 67 -7.26 -0.26 -10.16
CA ALA A 67 -7.86 0.28 -11.38
C ALA A 67 -6.86 0.27 -12.56
N ALA A 68 -5.62 0.73 -12.33
CA ALA A 68 -4.59 0.77 -13.37
C ALA A 68 -4.24 -0.62 -13.91
N VAL A 69 -4.09 -1.63 -13.04
CA VAL A 69 -3.83 -3.02 -13.46
C VAL A 69 -4.99 -3.60 -14.26
N ILE A 70 -6.23 -3.36 -13.83
CA ILE A 70 -7.43 -3.85 -14.53
C ILE A 70 -7.55 -3.19 -15.90
N ILE A 71 -7.39 -1.87 -15.99
CA ILE A 71 -7.43 -1.12 -17.25
C ILE A 71 -6.36 -1.63 -18.21
N ALA A 72 -5.13 -1.82 -17.73
CA ALA A 72 -4.04 -2.33 -18.57
C ALA A 72 -4.31 -3.74 -19.11
N HIS A 73 -4.91 -4.62 -18.30
CA HIS A 73 -5.33 -5.95 -18.77
C HIS A 73 -6.47 -5.88 -19.80
N LEU A 74 -7.43 -4.97 -19.60
CA LEU A 74 -8.57 -4.81 -20.50
C LEU A 74 -8.18 -4.17 -21.84
N ALA A 75 -7.20 -3.26 -21.84
CA ALA A 75 -6.70 -2.64 -23.06
C ALA A 75 -6.06 -3.66 -24.01
N GLY A 76 -5.37 -4.67 -23.46
CA GLY A 76 -4.81 -5.78 -24.25
C GLY A 76 -3.65 -5.41 -25.19
N THR A 77 -3.21 -4.16 -25.18
CA THR A 77 -2.12 -3.61 -26.00
C THR A 77 -0.73 -3.88 -25.39
N ALA A 78 -0.64 -3.82 -24.06
CA ALA A 78 0.59 -4.04 -23.33
C ALA A 78 0.93 -5.54 -23.24
N GLU A 79 2.22 -5.87 -23.34
CA GLU A 79 2.69 -7.24 -23.09
C GLU A 79 2.40 -7.65 -21.64
N LEU A 80 1.87 -8.86 -21.46
CA LEU A 80 1.53 -9.39 -20.13
C LEU A 80 2.72 -9.43 -19.17
N VAL A 81 3.94 -9.69 -19.69
CA VAL A 81 5.18 -9.68 -18.90
C VAL A 81 5.43 -8.29 -18.31
N THR A 82 5.29 -7.23 -19.10
CA THR A 82 5.46 -5.84 -18.65
C THR A 82 4.47 -5.48 -17.55
N ILE A 83 3.19 -5.84 -17.71
CA ILE A 83 2.16 -5.59 -16.67
C ILE A 83 2.52 -6.34 -15.38
N ASN A 84 2.98 -7.59 -15.47
CA ASN A 84 3.39 -8.37 -14.29
C ASN A 84 4.60 -7.75 -13.58
N VAL A 85 5.61 -7.31 -14.33
CA VAL A 85 6.82 -6.67 -13.75
C VAL A 85 6.45 -5.36 -13.05
N LEU A 86 5.65 -4.50 -13.68
CA LEU A 86 5.19 -3.25 -13.07
C LEU A 86 4.40 -3.50 -11.77
N ALA A 87 3.55 -4.53 -11.76
CA ALA A 87 2.77 -4.90 -10.59
C ALA A 87 3.65 -5.39 -9.42
N VAL A 88 4.67 -6.20 -9.70
CA VAL A 88 5.64 -6.65 -8.69
C VAL A 88 6.45 -5.46 -8.16
N LEU A 89 6.95 -4.59 -9.04
CA LEU A 89 7.68 -3.39 -8.64
C LEU A 89 6.85 -2.47 -7.75
N PHE A 90 5.54 -2.35 -8.03
CA PHE A 90 4.64 -1.57 -7.19
C PHE A 90 4.54 -2.16 -5.78
N ILE A 91 4.35 -3.49 -5.64
CA ILE A 91 4.32 -4.15 -4.33
C ILE A 91 5.63 -3.96 -3.58
N THR A 92 6.78 -4.11 -4.25
CA THR A 92 8.08 -3.85 -3.65
C THR A 92 8.20 -2.39 -3.16
N SER A 93 7.76 -1.41 -3.97
CA SER A 93 7.70 0.00 -3.55
C SER A 93 6.81 0.18 -2.31
N ARG A 94 5.66 -0.51 -2.21
CA ARG A 94 4.79 -0.42 -1.02
C ARG A 94 5.43 -0.98 0.23
N LEU A 95 6.12 -2.12 0.12
CA LEU A 95 6.87 -2.68 1.25
C LEU A 95 7.97 -1.73 1.72
N LEU A 96 8.76 -1.18 0.79
CA LEU A 96 9.81 -0.20 1.09
C LEU A 96 9.23 1.07 1.71
N TYR A 97 8.10 1.57 1.20
CA TYR A 97 7.41 2.74 1.74
C TYR A 97 6.98 2.51 3.19
N ILE A 98 6.37 1.38 3.50
CA ILE A 98 5.95 1.02 4.86
C ILE A 98 7.17 0.95 5.78
N ILE A 99 8.26 0.29 5.36
CA ILE A 99 9.51 0.22 6.14
C ILE A 99 10.06 1.63 6.42
N CYS A 100 10.16 2.48 5.40
CA CYS A 100 10.62 3.87 5.55
C CYS A 100 9.71 4.67 6.48
N TYR A 101 8.40 4.43 6.43
CA TYR A 101 7.43 5.08 7.30
C TYR A 101 7.66 4.68 8.77
N LEU A 102 7.80 3.38 9.03
CA LEU A 102 8.01 2.87 10.39
C LEU A 102 9.35 3.33 10.98
N ALA A 103 10.40 3.37 10.14
CA ALA A 103 11.75 3.83 10.48
C ALA A 103 11.92 5.37 10.55
N ASP A 104 10.87 6.13 10.24
CA ASP A 104 10.86 7.61 10.26
C ASP A 104 11.83 8.27 9.25
N TRP A 105 12.11 7.60 8.12
CA TRP A 105 12.99 8.11 7.07
C TRP A 105 12.22 9.00 6.08
N ALA A 106 11.98 10.25 6.49
CA ALA A 106 11.08 11.18 5.78
C ALA A 106 11.40 11.38 4.29
N ILE A 107 12.67 11.58 3.91
CA ILE A 107 13.06 11.82 2.51
C ILE A 107 12.85 10.56 1.67
N LEU A 108 13.36 9.41 2.12
CA LEU A 108 13.19 8.14 1.41
C LEU A 108 11.71 7.77 1.27
N ARG A 109 10.90 8.01 2.30
CA ARG A 109 9.45 7.78 2.26
C ARG A 109 8.80 8.54 1.10
N SER A 110 9.09 9.82 0.94
CA SER A 110 8.53 10.64 -0.15
C SER A 110 9.02 10.19 -1.53
N LEU A 111 10.30 9.83 -1.65
CA LEU A 111 10.86 9.32 -2.91
C LEU A 111 10.20 8.00 -3.33
N VAL A 112 10.11 7.03 -2.40
CA VAL A 112 9.49 5.73 -2.69
C VAL A 112 7.99 5.87 -2.99
N TRP A 113 7.31 6.83 -2.35
CA TRP A 113 5.93 7.17 -2.70
C TRP A 113 5.80 7.72 -4.12
N ALA A 114 6.66 8.67 -4.51
CA ALA A 114 6.65 9.22 -5.86
C ALA A 114 6.91 8.14 -6.92
N VAL A 115 7.84 7.21 -6.65
CA VAL A 115 8.07 6.04 -7.51
C VAL A 115 6.81 5.17 -7.60
N GLY A 116 6.11 4.92 -6.49
CA GLY A 116 4.85 4.17 -6.49
C GLY A 116 3.78 4.81 -7.38
N MET A 117 3.63 6.14 -7.32
CA MET A 117 2.70 6.89 -8.17
C MET A 117 3.11 6.85 -9.64
N ALA A 118 4.41 6.96 -9.93
CA ALA A 118 4.92 6.83 -11.29
C ALA A 118 4.63 5.44 -11.87
N LEU A 119 4.80 4.37 -11.09
CA LEU A 119 4.46 3.00 -11.50
C LEU A 119 2.97 2.83 -11.83
N ILE A 120 2.08 3.46 -11.06
CA ILE A 120 0.64 3.47 -11.39
C ILE A 120 0.41 4.14 -12.74
N ALA A 121 1.02 5.30 -12.98
CA ALA A 121 0.91 6.01 -14.26
C ALA A 121 1.49 5.19 -15.42
N SER A 122 2.59 4.46 -15.21
CA SER A 122 3.23 3.62 -16.23
C SER A 122 2.28 2.59 -16.84
N PHE A 123 1.33 2.02 -16.07
CA PHE A 123 0.33 1.11 -16.63
C PHE A 123 -0.51 1.74 -17.74
N PHE A 124 -0.83 3.03 -17.64
CA PHE A 124 -1.58 3.72 -18.69
C PHE A 124 -0.72 3.95 -19.93
N PHE A 125 0.54 4.35 -19.76
CA PHE A 125 1.44 4.64 -20.89
C PHE A 125 1.83 3.40 -21.68
N VAL A 126 2.01 2.25 -21.02
CA VAL A 126 2.33 0.99 -21.72
C VAL A 126 1.11 0.37 -22.40
N SER A 127 -0.10 0.81 -22.05
CA SER A 127 -1.37 0.32 -22.58
C SER A 127 -1.98 1.21 -23.67
N ILE A 128 -1.20 2.14 -24.21
CA ILE A 128 -1.55 2.93 -25.41
C ILE A 128 -1.28 2.10 -26.66
#